data_AF-A0A2R8B4V4-F1
#
_entry.id   AF-A0A2R8B4V4-F1
#
_cell.length_a   1.000
_cell.length_b   1.000
_cell.length_c   1.000
_cell.angle_alpha   90.00
_cell.angle_beta   90.00
_cell.angle_gamma   90.00
#
_symmetry.space_group_name_H-M   'P 1'
#
loop_
_entity.id
_entity.type
_entity.pdbx_description
1 polymer ?
#
loop_
_entity_poly.entity_id
_entity_poly.type
_entity_poly.pdbx_seq_one_letter_code
_entity_poly.pdbx_strand_id
1 'polypeptide(L)'
;MLKDRGEAEEAVQEVFTRVWLNARRYDAAKGRGMTWLIAIARNHAIDRLRARAVPEGDEEAVAALPDPAPGPEARSVAKGEARRIAECFELLDPARAEAVRGAYLDGMSYDALAHRYEVPLNTMRSWLRRGLQKLKECLEA
;
A
#
# COMPACT_ATOMS: atom_id res chain seq x y z
N MET A 1 4.26 -4.27 -4.18
CA MET A 1 4.96 -2.98 -4.03
C MET A 1 6.43 -3.16 -4.39
N LEU A 2 7.17 -4.06 -3.75
CA LEU A 2 8.48 -4.52 -4.26
C LEU A 2 8.26 -5.54 -5.39
N LYS A 3 9.03 -5.45 -6.48
CA LYS A 3 8.90 -6.29 -7.69
C LYS A 3 9.94 -7.43 -7.75
N ASP A 4 10.87 -7.45 -6.80
CA ASP A 4 11.91 -8.47 -6.66
C ASP A 4 11.68 -9.32 -5.40
N ARG A 5 11.85 -10.64 -5.52
CA ARG A 5 11.60 -11.57 -4.42
C ARG A 5 12.69 -11.51 -3.35
N GLY A 6 13.97 -11.40 -3.74
CA GLY A 6 15.07 -11.31 -2.80
C GLY A 6 14.95 -10.05 -1.94
N GLU A 7 14.62 -8.92 -2.55
CA GLU A 7 14.35 -7.68 -1.83
C GLU A 7 13.15 -7.79 -0.90
N ALA A 8 12.10 -8.52 -1.29
CA ALA A 8 10.95 -8.74 -0.43
C ALA A 8 11.33 -9.58 0.81
N GLU A 9 12.17 -10.60 0.65
CA GLU A 9 12.67 -11.44 1.75
C GLU A 9 13.56 -10.63 2.71
N GLU A 10 14.47 -9.81 2.19
CA GLU A 10 15.29 -8.89 2.99
C GLU A 10 14.44 -7.84 3.72
N ALA A 11 13.47 -7.24 3.02
CA ALA A 11 12.56 -6.27 3.62
C ALA A 11 11.74 -6.90 4.76
N VAL A 12 11.32 -8.16 4.61
CA VAL A 12 10.61 -8.89 5.68
C VAL A 12 11.49 -9.07 6.90
N GLN A 13 12.76 -9.47 6.74
CA GLN A 13 13.69 -9.60 7.86
C GLN A 13 13.87 -8.28 8.61
N GLU A 14 14.06 -7.18 7.88
CA GLU A 14 14.23 -5.86 8.49
C GLU A 14 12.96 -5.39 9.20
N VAL A 15 11.78 -5.67 8.63
CA VAL A 15 10.48 -5.38 9.26
C VAL A 15 10.33 -6.12 10.57
N PHE A 16 10.62 -7.43 10.63
CA PHE A 16 10.54 -8.19 11.87
C PHE A 16 11.51 -7.68 12.93
N THR A 17 12.72 -7.28 12.52
CA THR A 17 13.69 -6.64 13.43
C THR A 17 13.15 -5.33 14.00
N ARG A 18 12.58 -4.47 13.14
CA ARG A 18 11.95 -3.20 13.55
C ARG A 18 10.77 -3.43 14.49
N VAL A 19 9.94 -4.45 14.22
CA VAL A 19 8.81 -4.84 15.09
C VAL A 19 9.32 -5.26 16.45
N TRP A 20 10.34 -6.14 16.52
CA TRP A 20 10.92 -6.60 17.78
C TRP A 20 11.43 -5.43 18.63
N LEU A 21 12.23 -4.54 18.04
CA LEU A 21 12.81 -3.39 18.73
C LEU A 21 11.73 -2.38 19.20
N ASN A 22 10.62 -2.27 18.48
CA ASN A 22 9.54 -1.32 18.79
C ASN A 22 8.32 -1.98 19.44
N ALA A 23 8.38 -3.26 19.84
CA ALA A 23 7.23 -3.99 20.36
C ALA A 23 6.57 -3.30 21.57
N ARG A 24 7.38 -2.63 22.41
CA ARG A 24 6.90 -1.84 23.56
C ARG A 24 6.03 -0.63 23.19
N ARG A 25 6.08 -0.18 21.93
CA ARG A 25 5.25 0.93 21.42
C ARG A 25 3.90 0.46 20.88
N TYR A 26 3.68 -0.85 20.80
CA TYR A 26 2.38 -1.38 20.43
C TYR A 26 1.36 -1.05 21.52
N ASP A 27 0.20 -0.56 21.08
CA ASP A 27 -0.90 -0.19 21.95
C ASP A 27 -2.17 -0.87 21.42
N ALA A 28 -2.64 -1.87 22.17
CA ALA A 28 -3.81 -2.65 21.80
C ALA A 28 -5.09 -1.81 21.73
N ALA A 29 -5.15 -0.67 22.42
CA ALA A 29 -6.29 0.25 22.35
C ALA A 29 -6.36 0.99 20.99
N LYS A 30 -5.26 1.06 20.23
CA LYS A 30 -5.19 1.73 18.92
C LYS A 30 -5.42 0.80 17.73
N GLY A 31 -5.47 -0.51 17.94
CA GLY A 31 -5.78 -1.48 16.89
C GLY A 31 -5.13 -2.85 17.08
N ARG A 32 -5.47 -3.77 16.17
CA ARG A 32 -4.93 -5.14 16.17
C ARG A 32 -3.45 -5.14 15.81
N GLY A 33 -2.68 -6.05 16.43
CA GLY A 33 -1.24 -6.21 16.18
C GLY A 33 -0.91 -6.44 14.69
N MET A 34 -1.74 -7.21 13.97
CA MET A 34 -1.58 -7.41 12.53
C MET A 34 -1.67 -6.10 11.73
N THR A 35 -2.58 -5.20 12.09
CA THR A 35 -2.72 -3.90 11.42
C THR A 35 -1.48 -3.04 11.65
N TRP A 36 -0.91 -3.09 12.86
CA TRP A 36 0.33 -2.38 13.20
C TRP A 36 1.54 -2.94 12.44
N LEU A 37 1.67 -4.26 12.35
CA LEU A 37 2.72 -4.94 11.58
C LEU A 37 2.63 -4.61 10.09
N ILE A 38 1.43 -4.65 9.51
CA ILE A 38 1.18 -4.29 8.10
C ILE A 38 1.59 -2.83 7.85
N ALA A 39 1.30 -1.91 8.77
CA ALA A 39 1.70 -0.51 8.63
C ALA A 39 3.23 -0.33 8.62
N ILE A 40 3.96 -1.06 9.48
CA ILE A 40 5.44 -1.04 9.50
C ILE A 40 5.98 -1.61 8.19
N ALA A 41 5.50 -2.77 7.76
CA ALA A 41 5.92 -3.42 6.52
C ALA A 41 5.71 -2.52 5.31
N ARG A 42 4.54 -1.89 5.23
CA ARG A 42 4.17 -0.98 4.16
C ARG A 42 5.07 0.25 4.10
N ASN A 43 5.26 0.94 5.22
CA ASN A 43 6.11 2.13 5.27
C ASN A 43 7.53 1.78 4.86
N HIS A 44 8.06 0.66 5.36
CA HIS A 44 9.40 0.18 4.99
C HIS A 44 9.54 -0.11 3.50
N ALA A 45 8.56 -0.79 2.88
CA ALA A 45 8.57 -1.06 1.45
C ALA A 45 8.49 0.23 0.61
N ILE A 46 7.72 1.23 1.05
CA ILE A 46 7.64 2.54 0.39
C ILE A 46 8.97 3.27 0.48
N ASP A 47 9.59 3.30 1.67
CA ASP A 47 10.88 3.95 1.88
C ASP A 47 11.94 3.33 0.96
N ARG A 48 11.97 2.00 0.83
CA ARG A 48 12.85 1.30 -0.12
C ARG A 48 12.58 1.66 -1.57
N LEU A 49 11.30 1.68 -1.99
CA LEU A 49 10.94 2.07 -3.37
C LEU A 49 11.35 3.51 -3.70
N ARG A 50 11.24 4.43 -2.74
CA ARG A 50 11.69 5.81 -2.90
C ARG A 50 13.21 5.91 -2.98
N ALA A 51 13.93 5.13 -2.20
CA ALA A 51 15.39 5.05 -2.26
C ALA A 51 15.92 4.45 -3.57
N ARG A 52 15.09 3.68 -4.28
CA ARG A 52 15.40 3.02 -5.57
C ARG A 52 15.31 3.96 -6.77
N ALA A 53 14.84 5.20 -6.62
CA ALA A 53 14.82 6.16 -7.72
C ALA A 53 16.28 6.46 -8.15
N VAL A 54 16.67 5.91 -9.30
CA VAL A 54 18.01 5.80 -9.92
C VAL A 54 18.78 4.56 -9.41
N PRO A 55 18.95 3.50 -10.24
CA PRO A 55 19.55 3.55 -11.58
C PRO A 55 18.75 2.88 -12.73
N GLU A 56 19.03 3.34 -13.95
CA GLU A 56 18.67 2.70 -15.22
C GLU A 56 19.28 1.30 -15.28
N GLY A 57 18.45 0.29 -15.58
CA GLY A 57 18.89 -1.11 -15.74
C GLY A 57 18.68 -1.56 -17.18
N ASP A 58 19.72 -2.17 -17.75
CA ASP A 58 19.79 -2.68 -19.12
C ASP A 58 18.60 -3.55 -19.52
N GLU A 59 17.94 -3.17 -20.62
CA GLU A 59 16.76 -3.84 -21.19
C GLU A 59 17.06 -5.27 -21.68
N GLU A 60 18.33 -5.59 -21.94
CA GLU A 60 18.76 -6.85 -22.56
C GLU A 60 18.72 -8.07 -21.63
N ALA A 61 18.75 -7.88 -20.30
CA ALA A 61 18.69 -8.98 -19.33
C ALA A 61 17.27 -9.49 -19.03
N VAL A 62 16.22 -8.72 -19.41
CA VAL A 62 14.83 -8.99 -19.02
C VAL A 62 14.15 -10.02 -19.95
N ALA A 63 14.62 -10.14 -21.20
CA ALA A 63 13.98 -10.96 -22.23
C ALA A 63 14.14 -12.49 -22.03
N ALA A 64 15.02 -12.94 -21.14
CA ALA A 64 15.34 -14.36 -20.94
C ALA A 64 14.61 -15.02 -19.75
N LEU A 65 13.77 -14.28 -19.02
CA LEU A 65 13.07 -14.79 -17.84
C LEU A 65 11.69 -15.39 -18.21
N PRO A 66 11.32 -16.56 -17.67
CA PRO A 66 9.96 -17.10 -17.80
C PRO A 66 8.93 -16.10 -17.28
N ASP A 67 7.81 -15.92 -18.00
CA ASP A 67 6.71 -15.04 -17.59
C ASP A 67 6.14 -15.51 -16.23
N PRO A 68 6.35 -14.76 -15.13
CA PRO A 68 5.84 -15.14 -13.81
C PRO A 68 4.34 -14.84 -13.67
N ALA A 69 3.68 -14.38 -14.73
CA ALA A 69 2.30 -13.96 -14.66
C ALA A 69 1.34 -15.12 -14.33
N PRO A 70 0.33 -14.87 -13.48
CA PRO A 70 -0.62 -15.89 -13.05
C PRO A 70 -1.32 -16.58 -14.23
N GLY A 71 -1.78 -17.82 -14.04
CA GLY A 71 -2.58 -18.53 -15.03
C GLY A 71 -3.92 -17.83 -15.34
N PRO A 72 -4.58 -18.18 -16.46
CA PRO A 72 -5.78 -17.47 -16.94
C PRO A 72 -6.95 -17.45 -15.94
N GLU A 73 -7.11 -18.51 -15.13
CA GLU A 73 -8.09 -18.58 -14.05
C GLU A 73 -7.78 -17.61 -12.90
N ALA A 74 -6.53 -17.58 -12.43
CA ALA A 74 -6.09 -16.63 -11.41
C ALA A 74 -6.22 -15.17 -11.90
N ARG A 75 -6.01 -14.93 -13.21
CA ARG A 75 -6.26 -13.61 -13.83
C ARG A 75 -7.74 -13.24 -13.86
N SER A 76 -8.67 -14.19 -14.02
CA SER A 76 -10.11 -13.89 -14.09
C SER A 76 -10.69 -13.56 -12.70
N VAL A 77 -10.29 -14.31 -11.67
CA VAL A 77 -10.66 -14.03 -10.27
C VAL A 77 -10.13 -12.68 -9.82
N ALA A 78 -8.85 -12.40 -10.07
CA ALA A 78 -8.24 -11.11 -9.75
C ALA A 78 -8.92 -9.92 -10.46
N LYS A 79 -9.38 -10.11 -11.72
CA LYS A 79 -10.16 -9.10 -12.44
C LYS A 79 -11.52 -8.83 -11.80
N GLY A 80 -12.20 -9.85 -11.27
CA GLY A 80 -13.49 -9.70 -10.58
C GLY A 80 -13.37 -8.90 -9.27
N GLU A 81 -12.33 -9.17 -8.48
CA GLU A 81 -12.04 -8.42 -7.25
C GLU A 81 -11.60 -6.98 -7.55
N ALA A 82 -10.70 -6.79 -8.51
CA ALA A 82 -10.25 -5.46 -8.92
C ALA A 82 -11.40 -4.59 -9.41
N ARG A 83 -12.37 -5.18 -10.14
CA ARG A 83 -13.56 -4.47 -10.60
C ARG A 83 -14.46 -4.01 -9.46
N ARG A 84 -14.78 -4.88 -8.49
CA ARG A 84 -15.57 -4.48 -7.30
C ARG A 84 -14.89 -3.35 -6.52
N ILE A 85 -13.57 -3.45 -6.33
CA ILE A 85 -12.82 -2.40 -5.66
C ILE A 85 -12.94 -1.08 -6.44
N ALA A 86 -12.74 -1.12 -7.77
CA ALA A 86 -12.88 0.07 -8.61
C ALA A 86 -14.28 0.69 -8.51
N GLU A 87 -15.34 -0.11 -8.57
CA GLU A 87 -16.73 0.34 -8.41
C GLU A 87 -16.97 0.99 -7.02
N CYS A 88 -16.43 0.41 -5.95
CA CYS A 88 -16.51 1.01 -4.61
C CYS A 88 -15.74 2.33 -4.50
N PHE A 89 -14.64 2.51 -5.24
CA PHE A 89 -13.92 3.79 -5.29
C PHE A 89 -14.75 4.92 -5.92
N GLU A 90 -15.63 4.61 -6.88
CA GLU A 90 -16.52 5.59 -7.50
C GLU A 90 -17.60 6.12 -6.54
N LEU A 91 -17.87 5.41 -5.43
CA LEU A 91 -18.80 5.88 -4.39
C LEU A 91 -18.16 6.92 -3.46
N LEU A 92 -16.85 7.13 -3.52
CA LEU A 92 -16.16 8.13 -2.73
C LEU A 92 -16.19 9.48 -3.45
N ASP A 93 -16.11 10.55 -2.67
CA ASP A 93 -15.78 11.85 -3.21
C ASP A 93 -14.45 11.77 -3.99
N PRO A 94 -14.35 12.34 -5.22
CA PRO A 94 -13.19 12.14 -6.10
C PRO A 94 -11.85 12.50 -5.46
N ALA A 95 -11.78 13.61 -4.71
CA ALA A 95 -10.57 14.03 -4.03
C ALA A 95 -10.17 13.05 -2.92
N ARG A 96 -11.15 12.48 -2.21
CA ARG A 96 -10.90 11.45 -1.19
C ARG A 96 -10.52 10.11 -1.82
N ALA A 97 -11.13 9.74 -2.93
CA ALA A 97 -10.79 8.52 -3.68
C ALA A 97 -9.32 8.59 -4.15
N GLU A 98 -8.92 9.71 -4.74
CA GLU A 98 -7.55 9.94 -5.17
C GLU A 98 -6.58 10.00 -3.99
N ALA A 99 -6.93 10.66 -2.88
CA ALA A 99 -6.10 10.65 -1.68
C ALA A 99 -5.90 9.24 -1.11
N VAL A 100 -6.94 8.39 -1.12
CA VAL A 100 -6.84 6.99 -0.70
C VAL A 100 -5.97 6.19 -1.68
N ARG A 101 -6.12 6.37 -3.00
CA ARG A 101 -5.22 5.74 -3.99
C ARG A 101 -3.77 6.18 -3.78
N GLY A 102 -3.53 7.49 -3.68
CA GLY A 102 -2.21 8.05 -3.42
C GLY A 102 -1.59 7.48 -2.14
N ALA A 103 -2.37 7.42 -1.07
CA ALA A 103 -1.90 6.90 0.21
C ALA A 103 -1.59 5.42 0.15
N TYR A 104 -2.47 4.58 -0.43
CA TYR A 104 -2.46 3.12 -0.28
C TYR A 104 -1.90 2.36 -1.50
N LEU A 105 -2.05 2.89 -2.71
CA LEU A 105 -1.56 2.30 -3.96
C LEU A 105 -0.24 2.95 -4.42
N ASP A 106 -0.17 4.28 -4.42
CA ASP A 106 0.99 5.01 -4.97
C ASP A 106 2.09 5.28 -3.93
N GLY A 107 1.85 4.88 -2.67
CA GLY A 107 2.85 4.98 -1.61
C GLY A 107 3.16 6.42 -1.17
N MET A 108 2.27 7.38 -1.41
CA MET A 108 2.42 8.74 -0.91
C MET A 108 2.31 8.79 0.62
N SER A 109 3.10 9.68 1.25
CA SER A 109 2.98 9.92 2.69
C SER A 109 1.74 10.77 2.96
N TYR A 110 1.21 10.67 4.19
CA TYR A 110 0.06 11.48 4.60
C TYR A 110 0.40 12.97 4.60
N ASP A 111 1.66 13.30 4.85
CA ASP A 111 2.19 14.66 4.81
C ASP A 111 2.23 15.20 3.37
N ALA A 112 2.76 14.43 2.41
CA ALA A 112 2.76 14.80 1.00
C ALA A 112 1.34 15.00 0.45
N LEU A 113 0.39 14.16 0.87
CA LEU A 113 -1.02 14.31 0.52
C LEU A 113 -1.64 15.55 1.20
N ALA A 114 -1.35 15.78 2.48
CA ALA A 114 -1.84 16.96 3.20
C ALA A 114 -1.39 18.26 2.52
N HIS A 115 -0.13 18.31 2.08
CA HIS A 115 0.40 19.42 1.28
C HIS A 115 -0.27 19.54 -0.10
N ARG A 116 -0.42 18.43 -0.83
CA ARG A 116 -1.04 18.43 -2.17
C ARG A 116 -2.47 18.96 -2.15
N TYR A 117 -3.25 18.59 -1.13
CA TYR A 117 -4.66 18.97 -1.01
C TYR A 117 -4.88 20.21 -0.11
N GLU A 118 -3.81 20.87 0.34
CA GLU A 118 -3.85 22.06 1.20
C GLU A 118 -4.72 21.90 2.46
N VAL A 119 -4.63 20.72 3.09
CA VAL A 119 -5.36 20.41 4.34
C VAL A 119 -4.40 20.07 5.47
N PRO A 120 -4.77 20.34 6.75
CA PRO A 120 -3.97 19.89 7.88
C PRO A 120 -3.77 18.37 7.90
N LEU A 121 -2.63 17.90 8.39
CA LEU A 121 -2.31 16.46 8.48
C LEU A 121 -3.41 15.64 9.19
N ASN A 122 -4.01 16.20 10.24
CA ASN A 122 -5.10 15.54 10.97
C ASN A 122 -6.39 15.42 10.13
N THR A 123 -6.64 16.41 9.27
CA THR A 123 -7.74 16.38 8.29
C THR A 123 -7.49 15.29 7.25
N MET A 124 -6.27 15.21 6.71
CA MET A 124 -5.88 14.15 5.76
C MET A 124 -6.02 12.75 6.38
N ARG A 125 -5.54 12.55 7.62
CA ARG A 125 -5.75 11.28 8.36
C ARG A 125 -7.24 10.93 8.48
N SER A 126 -8.08 11.92 8.76
CA SER A 126 -9.53 11.74 8.89
C SER A 126 -10.22 11.48 7.55
N TRP A 127 -9.73 12.05 6.45
CA TRP A 127 -10.18 11.75 5.10
C TRP A 127 -9.88 10.29 4.74
N LEU A 128 -8.62 9.87 4.90
CA LEU A 128 -8.18 8.51 4.60
C LEU A 128 -8.92 7.47 5.44
N ARG A 129 -9.09 7.72 6.75
CA ARG A 129 -9.84 6.82 7.64
C ARG A 129 -11.30 6.66 7.19
N ARG A 130 -11.99 7.76 6.89
CA ARG A 130 -13.40 7.72 6.45
C ARG A 130 -13.54 7.10 5.07
N GLY A 131 -12.60 7.36 4.16
CA GLY A 131 -12.57 6.73 2.84
C GLY A 131 -12.44 5.22 2.94
N LEU A 132 -11.49 4.71 3.74
CA LEU A 132 -11.34 3.28 3.99
C LEU A 132 -12.57 2.64 4.63
N GLN A 133 -13.21 3.32 5.58
CA GLN A 133 -14.44 2.84 6.21
C GLN A 133 -15.56 2.66 5.17
N LYS A 134 -15.75 3.65 4.29
CA LYS A 134 -16.76 3.60 3.22
C LYS A 134 -16.45 2.51 2.19
N LEU A 135 -15.18 2.33 1.83
CA LEU A 135 -14.75 1.24 0.95
C LEU A 135 -15.03 -0.12 1.58
N LYS A 136 -14.75 -0.28 2.88
CA LYS A 136 -15.04 -1.51 3.61
C LYS A 136 -16.54 -1.82 3.59
N GLU A 137 -17.38 -0.85 3.94
CA GLU A 137 -18.84 -1.00 3.93
C GLU A 137 -19.37 -1.40 2.54
N CYS A 138 -18.84 -0.81 1.46
CA CYS A 138 -19.22 -1.17 0.10
C CYS A 138 -18.81 -2.60 -0.28
N LEU A 139 -17.65 -3.06 0.17
CA LEU A 139 -17.15 -4.41 -0.15
C LEU A 139 -17.79 -5.51 0.71
N GLU A 140 -18.35 -5.16 1.87
CA GLU A 140 -19.08 -6.06 2.76
C GLU A 140 -20.60 -6.11 2.46
N ALA A 141 -21.10 -5.21 1.60
CA ALA A 141 -22.48 -5.17 1.12
C ALA A 141 -22.73 -6.15 -0.04
#